data_AF-A0A836WS09-F1
#
_entry.id   AF-A0A836WS09-F1
#
_cell.length_a   1.000
_cell.length_b   1.000
_cell.length_c   1.000
_cell.angle_alpha   90.00
_cell.angle_beta   90.00
_cell.angle_gamma   90.00
#
_symmetry.space_group_name_H-M   'P 1'
#
loop_
_entity.id
_entity.type
_entity.pdbx_description
1 polymer ?
#
loop_
_entity_poly.entity_id
_entity_poly.type
_entity_poly.pdbx_seq_one_letter_code
_entity_poly.pdbx_strand_id
1 'polypeptide(L)' 'MITKIIDENSISVIAEDSDDLLNLRRIIKENDKVIGDTTRVLKQDKDYARPDKGERIRVRISLIVEK' A
#
# COMPACT_ATOMS: atom_id res chain seq x y z
N MET A 1 -10.76 -12.57 7.88
CA MET A 1 -9.34 -12.33 7.51
C MET A 1 -8.64 -13.63 7.15
N ILE A 2 -8.12 -13.74 5.94
CA ILE A 2 -7.26 -14.83 5.49
C ILE A 2 -5.80 -14.43 5.68
N THR A 3 -5.03 -15.25 6.41
CA THR A 3 -3.60 -15.03 6.63
C THR A 3 -2.74 -16.15 6.06
N LYS A 4 -1.58 -15.81 5.52
CA LYS A 4 -0.56 -16.77 5.09
C LYS A 4 0.81 -16.29 5.55
N ILE A 5 1.49 -17.09 6.36
CA ILE A 5 2.88 -16.83 6.75
C ILE A 5 3.77 -17.01 5.51
N ILE A 6 4.58 -16.01 5.20
CA ILE A 6 5.53 -16.07 4.08
C ILE A 6 6.89 -16.50 4.61
N ASP A 7 7.37 -15.84 5.67
CA ASP A 7 8.61 -16.14 6.38
C ASP A 7 8.48 -15.76 7.87
N GLU A 8 9.59 -15.78 8.62
CA GLU A 8 9.61 -15.50 10.06
C GLU A 8 9.14 -14.07 10.42
N ASN A 9 9.29 -13.12 9.50
CA ASN A 9 9.05 -11.70 9.76
C ASN A 9 7.97 -11.08 8.87
N SER A 10 7.28 -11.88 8.04
CA SER A 10 6.28 -11.39 7.12
C SER A 10 5.06 -12.31 7.00
N ILE A 11 3.91 -11.65 6.95
CA ILE A 11 2.60 -12.29 6.83
C ILE A 11 1.82 -11.61 5.71
N SER A 12 1.28 -12.43 4.81
CA SER A 12 0.29 -11.97 3.82
C SER A 12 -1.09 -11.99 4.47
N VAL A 13 -1.84 -10.91 4.30
CA VAL A 13 -3.17 -10.77 4.87
C VAL A 13 -4.16 -10.29 3.81
N ILE A 14 -5.35 -10.89 3.81
CA ILE A 14 -6.52 -10.45 3.03
C ILE A 14 -7.65 -10.21 4.04
N ALA A 15 -8.04 -8.94 4.20
CA ALA A 15 -9.20 -8.56 5.00
C ALA A 15 -10.50 -8.87 4.23
N GLU A 16 -11.50 -9.44 4.92
CA GLU A 16 -12.77 -9.84 4.34
C GLU A 16 -13.94 -8.97 4.84
N ASP A 17 -13.84 -8.46 6.08
CA ASP A 17 -14.85 -7.61 6.69
C ASP A 17 -14.25 -6.34 7.33
N SER A 18 -15.11 -5.51 7.92
CA SER A 18 -14.70 -4.27 8.59
C SER A 18 -13.96 -4.49 9.90
N ASP A 19 -14.24 -5.59 10.61
CA ASP A 19 -13.60 -5.90 11.89
C ASP A 19 -12.14 -6.29 11.68
N ASP A 20 -11.84 -6.96 10.57
CA ASP A 20 -10.47 -7.24 10.11
C ASP A 20 -9.66 -5.95 9.94
N LEU A 21 -10.25 -4.89 9.38
CA LEU A 21 -9.57 -3.60 9.22
C LEU A 21 -9.25 -2.96 10.57
N LEU A 22 -10.15 -3.09 11.55
CA LEU A 22 -9.91 -2.60 12.91
C LEU A 22 -8.78 -3.38 13.59
N ASN A 23 -8.71 -4.69 13.35
CA ASN A 23 -7.63 -5.54 13.86
C ASN A 23 -6.28 -5.19 13.22
N LEU A 24 -6.23 -5.05 11.89
CA LEU A 24 -5.01 -4.63 11.17
C LEU A 24 -4.50 -3.28 11.66
N ARG A 25 -5.39 -2.31 11.87
CA ARG A 25 -5.05 -0.99 12.42
C ARG A 25 -4.38 -1.09 13.80
N ARG A 26 -4.73 -2.09 14.63
CA ARG A 26 -4.15 -2.27 15.97
C ARG A 26 -2.81 -3.00 15.95
N ILE A 27 -2.58 -3.84 14.94
CA ILE A 27 -1.38 -4.66 14.80
C ILE A 27 -0.24 -3.86 14.19
N ILE A 28 -0.53 -3.10 13.12
CA ILE A 28 0.47 -2.31 12.39
C ILE A 28 0.96 -1.16 13.26
N LYS A 29 2.29 -1.02 13.35
CA LYS A 29 2.97 0.03 14.12
C LYS A 29 3.84 0.90 13.22
N GLU A 30 4.22 2.06 13.76
CA GLU A 30 5.25 2.90 13.14
C GLU A 30 6.53 2.10 12.91
N ASN A 31 7.17 2.33 11.77
CA ASN A 31 8.33 1.62 11.22
C ASN A 31 8.08 0.19 10.70
N ASP A 32 6.86 -0.33 10.75
CA ASP A 32 6.53 -1.58 10.07
C ASP A 32 6.61 -1.40 8.54
N LYS A 33 7.01 -2.47 7.85
CA LYS A 33 7.05 -2.51 6.39
C LYS A 33 5.77 -3.15 5.84
N VAL A 34 4.98 -2.38 5.11
CA VAL A 34 3.75 -2.86 4.46
C VAL A 34 3.94 -2.90 2.95
N ILE A 35 3.47 -3.98 2.31
CA ILE A 35 3.49 -4.16 0.86
C ILE A 35 2.07 -4.33 0.38
N GLY A 36 1.68 -3.57 -0.65
CA GLY A 36 0.32 -3.64 -1.18
C GLY A 36 0.21 -3.12 -2.60
N ASP A 37 -0.86 -3.56 -3.27
CA ASP A 37 -1.24 -3.05 -4.59
C ASP A 37 -2.02 -1.75 -4.41
N THR A 38 -1.53 -0.68 -5.03
CA THR A 38 -2.11 0.66 -4.96
C THR A 38 -2.31 1.24 -6.35
N THR A 39 -2.99 2.38 -6.44
CA THR A 39 -3.09 3.12 -7.70
C THR A 39 -2.56 4.54 -7.50
N ARG A 40 -1.63 4.95 -8.36
CA ARG A 40 -1.01 6.27 -8.32
C ARG A 40 -1.11 6.98 -9.66
N VAL A 41 -1.19 8.30 -9.61
CA VAL A 41 -1.18 9.15 -10.81
C VAL A 41 0.27 9.38 -11.21
N LEU A 42 0.65 8.94 -12.40
CA LEU A 42 1.93 9.26 -13.03
C LEU A 42 1.72 10.49 -13.91
N LYS A 43 2.43 11.57 -13.60
CA LYS A 43 2.51 12.76 -14.46
C LYS A 43 3.81 12.68 -15.26
N GLN A 44 3.74 12.92 -16.56
CA GLN A 44 4.94 13.08 -17.36
C GLN A 44 5.43 14.52 -17.20
N ASP A 45 6.66 14.67 -16.72
CA ASP A 45 7.33 15.96 -16.75
C ASP A 45 7.75 16.23 -18.19
N LYS A 46 7.13 17.24 -18.78
CA LYS A 46 7.58 17.82 -20.04
C LYS A 46 8.25 19.13 -19.69
N ASP A 47 9.52 19.27 -20.06
CA ASP A 47 10.22 20.54 -19.93
C ASP A 47 9.38 21.61 -20.65
N TYR A 48 8.88 22.59 -19.88
CA TYR A 48 8.10 23.74 -20.34
C TYR A 48 6.60 23.55 -20.67
N ALA A 49 5.97 22.41 -20.37
CA ALA A 49 4.51 22.25 -20.52
C ALA A 49 3.76 22.29 -19.19
N ARG A 50 2.51 22.78 -19.20
CA ARG A 50 1.61 22.66 -18.04
C ARG A 50 1.42 21.17 -17.74
N PRO A 51 1.62 20.71 -16.49
CA PRO A 51 1.45 19.30 -16.15
C PRO A 51 0.02 18.84 -16.48
N ASP A 52 -0.09 17.82 -17.33
CA ASP A 52 -1.36 17.19 -17.65
C ASP A 52 -1.98 16.51 -16.42
N LYS A 53 -3.26 16.13 -16.50
CA LYS A 53 -3.97 15.43 -15.41
C LYS A 53 -3.30 14.12 -14.98
N GLY A 54 -2.41 13.57 -15.81
CA GLY A 54 -1.67 12.34 -15.56
C GLY A 54 -2.51 11.08 -15.77
N GLU A 55 -1.86 9.93 -15.81
CA GLU A 55 -2.51 8.62 -15.96
C GLU A 55 -2.49 7.86 -14.64
N ARG A 56 -3.59 7.18 -14.29
CA ARG A 56 -3.65 6.31 -13.12
C ARG A 56 -3.11 4.94 -13.46
N ILE A 57 -1.99 4.57 -12.84
CA ILE A 57 -1.38 3.25 -12.99
C ILE A 57 -1.57 2.42 -11.73
N ARG A 58 -1.75 1.11 -11.89
CA ARG A 58 -1.74 0.14 -10.78
C ARG A 58 -0.31 -0.29 -10.51
N VAL A 59 0.13 -0.11 -9.27
CA VAL A 59 1.52 -0.39 -8.85
C VAL A 59 1.54 -1.08 -7.49
N ARG A 60 2.40 -2.08 -7.36
CA ARG A 60 2.74 -2.67 -6.06
C ARG A 60 3.85 -1.85 -5.43
N ILE A 61 3.62 -1.38 -4.20
CA ILE A 61 4.60 -0.57 -3.48
C ILE A 61 4.88 -1.17 -2.11
N SER A 62 6.10 -0.97 -1.64
CA SER A 62 6.49 -1.21 -0.27
C SER A 62 6.68 0.13 0.43
N LEU A 63 6.07 0.29 1.59
CA LEU A 63 6.13 1.50 2.39
C LEU A 63 6.56 1.15 3.82
N ILE A 64 7.27 2.08 4.44
CA ILE A 64 7.49 2.10 5.89
C ILE A 64 6.36 2.92 6.49
N VAL A 65 5.72 2.40 7.52
CA VAL A 65 4.61 3.07 8.20
C VAL A 65 5.15 4.24 9.01
N GLU A 66 4.71 5.45 8.65
CA GLU A 66 5.09 6.67 9.37
C GLU A 66 4.15 6.98 10.54
N LYS A 67 2.85 6.66 10.41
CA LYS A 67 1.80 6.96 11.39
C LYS A 67 0.56 6.09 11.19
#